data_AF-A0A1H5HS56-F1
#
_entry.id   AF-A0A1H5HS56-F1
#
_cell.length_a   1.000
_cell.length_b   1.000
_cell.length_c   1.000
_cell.angle_alpha   90.00
_cell.angle_beta   90.00
_cell.angle_gamma   90.00
#
_symmetry.space_group_name_H-M   'P 1'
#
loop_
_entity.id
_entity.type
_entity.pdbx_description
1 polymer ?
#
loop_
_entity_poly.entity_id
_entity_poly.type
_entity_poly.pdbx_seq_one_letter_code
_entity_poly.pdbx_strand_id
1 'polypeptide(L)'
;MGALDAVADRVAAGATVTFRPSGSSMVPLIRSRQRVVVAPVDPSKLEIGDIVLARVAGTVYLHLVSSVDLAGKRVQISNNRGRVNGWTGHDRVFGICVAVDGTARSGAAGKTVAADSDESARA
;
A
#
# COMPACT_ATOMS: atom_id res chain seq x y z
N MET A 1 -11.77 14.03 5.25
CA MET A 1 -11.45 12.97 4.28
C MET A 1 -10.09 13.33 3.69
N GLY A 2 -9.04 12.60 4.05
CA GLY A 2 -7.68 12.90 3.62
C GLY A 2 -7.44 12.48 2.17
N ALA A 3 -6.49 13.10 1.48
CA ALA A 3 -6.19 12.79 0.07
C ALA A 3 -5.84 11.31 -0.18
N LEU A 4 -5.32 10.61 0.83
CA LEU A 4 -5.00 9.18 0.75
C LEU A 4 -6.21 8.27 0.98
N ASP A 5 -7.29 8.73 1.62
CA ASP A 5 -8.51 7.93 1.79
C ASP A 5 -9.13 7.63 0.43
N ALA A 6 -9.31 8.64 -0.42
CA ALA A 6 -9.85 8.45 -1.77
C ALA A 6 -8.97 7.56 -2.66
N VAL A 7 -7.65 7.56 -2.43
CA VAL A 7 -6.74 6.63 -3.11
C VAL A 7 -6.95 5.21 -2.58
N ALA A 8 -7.02 5.03 -1.27
CA ALA A 8 -7.29 3.73 -0.65
C ALA A 8 -8.60 3.12 -1.12
N ASP A 9 -9.68 3.91 -1.20
CA ASP A 9 -10.99 3.43 -1.66
C ASP A 9 -10.92 2.94 -3.11
N ARG A 10 -10.24 3.69 -3.99
CA ARG A 10 -10.04 3.29 -5.40
C ARG A 10 -9.21 2.02 -5.52
N VAL A 11 -8.13 1.88 -4.74
CA VAL A 11 -7.28 0.71 -4.76
C VAL A 11 -8.01 -0.51 -4.16
N ALA A 12 -8.78 -0.31 -3.08
CA ALA A 12 -9.62 -1.35 -2.51
C ALA A 12 -10.71 -1.83 -3.49
N ALA A 13 -11.19 -0.95 -4.37
CA ALA A 13 -12.08 -1.29 -5.48
C ALA A 13 -11.38 -1.94 -6.69
N GLY A 14 -10.10 -2.33 -6.57
CA GLY A 14 -9.35 -3.02 -7.61
C GLY A 14 -8.60 -2.09 -8.60
N ALA A 15 -8.69 -0.77 -8.44
CA ALA A 15 -8.01 0.14 -9.36
C ALA A 15 -6.51 0.29 -9.03
N THR A 16 -5.67 0.25 -10.07
CA THR A 16 -4.29 0.72 -9.95
C THR A 16 -4.26 2.24 -10.03
N VAL A 17 -3.74 2.91 -9.00
CA VAL A 17 -3.78 4.37 -8.87
C VAL A 17 -2.37 4.95 -8.89
N THR A 18 -2.20 5.98 -9.72
CA THR A 18 -0.98 6.81 -9.71
C THR A 18 -1.28 8.13 -9.01
N PHE A 19 -0.44 8.51 -8.04
CA PHE A 19 -0.57 9.78 -7.33
C PHE A 19 0.78 10.34 -6.88
N ARG A 20 0.77 11.51 -6.23
CA ARG A 20 1.97 12.22 -5.75
C ARG A 20 1.84 12.52 -4.26
N PRO A 21 2.27 11.60 -3.36
CA PRO A 21 2.22 11.82 -1.92
C PRO A 21 3.00 13.06 -1.52
N SER A 22 2.56 13.73 -0.46
CA SER A 22 3.28 14.84 0.17
C SER A 22 3.84 14.40 1.51
N GLY A 23 4.92 15.06 1.94
CA GLY A 23 5.58 14.82 3.22
C GLY A 23 6.98 14.25 3.09
N SER A 24 7.58 13.96 4.24
CA SER A 24 9.00 13.62 4.35
C SER A 24 9.25 12.28 5.06
N SER A 25 8.18 11.56 5.42
CA SER A 25 8.22 10.32 6.20
C SER A 25 8.85 9.14 5.46
N MET A 26 8.87 9.17 4.13
CA MET A 26 9.40 8.10 3.27
C MET A 26 10.72 8.46 2.60
N VAL A 27 11.33 9.61 2.90
CA VAL A 27 12.62 10.01 2.32
C VAL A 27 13.74 9.10 2.85
N PRO A 28 14.71 8.65 2.01
CA PRO A 28 14.87 8.96 0.58
C PRO A 28 14.11 8.06 -0.41
N LEU A 29 13.39 7.03 0.05
CA LEU A 29 12.67 6.09 -0.84
C LEU A 29 11.58 6.76 -1.68
N ILE A 30 10.78 7.64 -1.07
CA ILE A 30 9.76 8.45 -1.74
C ILE A 30 9.89 9.88 -1.24
N ARG A 31 10.22 10.80 -2.15
CA ARG A 31 10.27 12.23 -1.88
C ARG A 31 8.90 12.87 -2.04
N SER A 32 8.71 14.01 -1.39
CA SER A 32 7.48 14.80 -1.54
C SER A 32 7.21 15.09 -3.02
N ARG A 33 5.96 14.90 -3.44
CA ARG A 33 5.45 15.10 -4.81
C ARG A 33 6.03 14.14 -5.86
N GLN A 34 6.83 13.16 -5.47
CA GLN A 34 7.31 12.12 -6.37
C GLN A 34 6.14 11.24 -6.84
N ARG A 35 6.14 10.84 -8.10
CA ARG A 35 5.08 9.99 -8.66
C ARG A 35 5.20 8.58 -8.08
N VAL A 36 4.10 8.04 -7.55
CA VAL A 36 4.03 6.65 -7.09
C VAL A 36 2.85 5.96 -7.75
N VAL A 37 3.02 4.66 -8.02
CA VAL A 37 1.97 3.79 -8.53
C VAL A 37 1.67 2.75 -7.45
N VAL A 38 0.41 2.63 -7.09
CA VAL A 38 -0.09 1.66 -6.11
C VAL A 38 -1.12 0.78 -6.79
N ALA A 39 -0.97 -0.53 -6.63
CA ALA A 39 -1.90 -1.52 -7.12
C ALA A 39 -2.51 -2.30 -5.95
N PRO A 40 -3.71 -2.89 -6.12
CA PRO A 40 -4.29 -3.81 -5.16
C PRO A 40 -3.31 -4.93 -4.82
N VAL A 41 -3.21 -5.32 -3.55
CA VAL A 41 -2.24 -6.32 -3.06
C VAL A 41 -2.94 -7.49 -2.42
N ASP A 42 -2.37 -8.68 -2.58
CA ASP A 42 -2.63 -9.83 -1.72
C ASP A 42 -1.83 -9.70 -0.41
N PRO A 43 -2.47 -9.36 0.72
CA PRO A 43 -1.76 -9.14 1.97
C PRO A 43 -1.10 -10.41 2.54
N SER A 44 -1.47 -11.60 2.07
CA SER A 44 -0.83 -12.86 2.49
C SER A 44 0.58 -13.05 1.92
N LYS A 45 0.91 -12.31 0.85
CA LYS A 45 2.22 -12.35 0.17
C LYS A 45 3.13 -11.20 0.59
N LEU A 46 2.73 -10.38 1.56
CA LEU A 46 3.52 -9.26 2.02
C LEU A 46 4.75 -9.72 2.80
N GLU A 47 5.84 -8.98 2.59
CA GLU A 47 7.12 -9.23 3.20
C GLU A 47 7.69 -7.94 3.82
N ILE A 48 8.65 -8.10 4.71
CA ILE A 48 9.37 -6.96 5.30
C ILE A 48 10.07 -6.18 4.19
N GLY A 49 9.91 -4.86 4.19
CA GLY A 49 10.48 -3.95 3.18
C GLY A 49 9.53 -3.59 2.03
N ASP A 50 8.36 -4.22 1.93
CA ASP A 50 7.31 -3.80 1.00
C ASP A 50 6.76 -2.43 1.40
N ILE A 51 6.39 -1.61 0.42
CA ILE A 51 5.75 -0.32 0.66
C ILE A 51 4.26 -0.50 0.40
N VAL A 52 3.43 -0.33 1.42
CA VAL A 52 2.00 -0.61 1.37
C VAL A 52 1.17 0.64 1.65
N LEU A 53 0.00 0.69 1.01
CA LEU A 53 -1.08 1.62 1.32
C LEU A 53 -2.00 0.95 2.34
N ALA A 54 -1.94 1.39 3.60
CA ALA A 54 -2.67 0.74 4.68
C ALA A 54 -3.22 1.73 5.71
N ARG A 55 -4.31 1.36 6.39
CA ARG A 55 -4.93 2.15 7.45
C ARG A 55 -4.46 1.69 8.83
N VAL A 56 -3.88 2.59 9.62
CA VAL A 56 -3.52 2.36 11.03
C VAL A 56 -4.17 3.42 11.88
N ALA A 57 -4.87 3.02 12.96
CA ALA A 57 -5.55 3.93 13.88
C ALA A 57 -6.40 5.03 13.18
N GLY A 58 -7.10 4.65 12.11
CA GLY A 58 -7.99 5.55 11.35
C GLY A 58 -7.30 6.41 10.29
N THR A 59 -5.96 6.40 10.20
CA THR A 59 -5.21 7.16 9.18
C THR A 59 -4.64 6.25 8.11
N VAL A 60 -4.80 6.62 6.84
CA VAL A 60 -4.18 5.92 5.70
C VAL A 60 -2.75 6.40 5.51
N TYR A 61 -1.82 5.45 5.41
CA TYR A 61 -0.40 5.68 5.22
C TYR A 61 0.12 4.95 3.98
N LEU A 62 1.15 5.51 3.35
CA LEU A 62 1.99 4.83 2.37
C LEU A 62 3.36 4.61 3.01
N HIS A 63 3.58 3.44 3.63
CA HIS A 63 4.71 3.18 4.53
C HIS A 63 5.29 1.77 4.33
N LEU A 64 6.45 1.51 4.94
CA LEU A 64 7.15 0.24 4.85
C LEU A 64 6.51 -0.79 5.78
N VAL A 65 6.44 -2.04 5.34
CA VAL A 65 6.19 -3.19 6.21
C VAL A 65 7.46 -3.44 7.03
N SER A 66 7.38 -3.30 8.34
CA SER A 66 8.49 -3.58 9.26
C SER A 66 8.42 -4.97 9.88
N SER A 67 7.23 -5.59 9.93
CA SER A 67 7.03 -6.95 10.43
C SER A 67 5.75 -7.55 9.86
N VAL A 68 5.71 -8.88 9.75
CA VAL A 68 4.55 -9.64 9.24
C VAL A 68 4.18 -10.71 10.26
N ASP A 69 2.88 -10.83 10.56
CA ASP A 69 2.31 -11.86 11.41
C ASP A 69 1.21 -12.58 10.61
N LEU A 70 1.62 -13.65 9.92
CA LEU A 70 0.73 -14.45 9.05
C LEU A 70 -0.34 -15.19 9.86
N ALA A 71 -0.01 -15.64 11.07
CA ALA A 71 -0.96 -16.32 11.96
C ALA A 71 -2.06 -15.37 12.43
N GLY A 72 -1.67 -14.14 12.81
CA GLY A 72 -2.58 -13.07 13.21
C GLY A 72 -3.18 -12.28 12.05
N LYS A 73 -2.85 -12.61 10.79
CA LYS A 73 -3.27 -11.90 9.56
C LYS A 73 -3.09 -10.38 9.67
N ARG A 74 -1.93 -9.94 10.14
CA ARG A 74 -1.62 -8.53 10.35
C ARG A 74 -0.18 -8.21 10.00
N VAL A 75 0.05 -6.95 9.65
CA VAL A 75 1.37 -6.40 9.36
C VAL A 75 1.64 -5.19 10.23
N GLN A 76 2.89 -4.97 10.56
CA GLN A 76 3.35 -3.74 11.19
C GLN A 76 3.92 -2.82 10.12
N ILE A 77 3.56 -1.54 10.16
CA ILE A 77 4.14 -0.55 9.26
C ILE A 77 4.97 0.48 10.02
N SER A 78 6.01 0.97 9.36
CA SER A 78 6.91 2.00 9.84
C SER A 78 7.20 3.02 8.75
N ASN A 79 7.54 4.24 9.19
CA ASN A 79 8.09 5.21 8.27
C ASN A 79 9.56 4.87 7.94
N ASN A 80 10.11 5.51 6.90
CA ASN A 80 11.50 5.33 6.53
C ASN A 80 12.48 6.16 7.39
N ARG A 81 12.13 6.42 8.66
CA ARG A 81 12.93 7.17 9.64
C ARG A 81 13.04 6.45 10.98
N GLY A 82 12.62 5.20 11.06
CA GLY A 82 12.69 4.39 12.28
C GLY A 82 11.51 4.55 13.25
N ARG A 83 10.45 5.28 12.88
CA ARG A 83 9.22 5.32 13.66
C ARG A 83 8.28 4.21 13.22
N VAL A 84 7.91 3.35 14.16
CA VAL A 84 6.80 2.40 14.00
C VAL A 84 5.47 3.15 14.12
N ASN A 85 4.59 2.98 13.13
CA ASN A 85 3.27 3.59 13.14
C ASN A 85 2.23 2.71 13.84
N GLY A 86 2.37 1.39 13.71
CA GLY A 86 1.52 0.42 14.40
C GLY A 86 1.22 -0.81 13.56
N TRP A 87 0.43 -1.70 14.16
CA TRP A 87 -0.08 -2.91 13.51
C TRP A 87 -1.41 -2.64 12.82
N THR A 88 -1.65 -3.34 11.71
CA THR A 88 -2.93 -3.34 11.02
C THR A 88 -3.23 -4.71 10.42
N GLY A 89 -4.51 -5.07 10.40
CA GLY A 89 -4.97 -6.32 9.79
C GLY A 89 -4.87 -6.29 8.27
N HIS A 90 -4.84 -7.48 7.67
CA HIS A 90 -4.84 -7.65 6.22
C HIS A 90 -6.04 -6.96 5.54
N ASP A 91 -7.19 -6.86 6.22
CA ASP A 91 -8.39 -6.15 5.77
C ASP A 91 -8.20 -4.63 5.59
N ARG A 92 -7.14 -4.08 6.20
CA ARG A 92 -6.81 -2.65 6.17
C ARG A 92 -5.56 -2.35 5.35
N VAL A 93 -5.04 -3.35 4.64
CA VAL A 93 -4.00 -3.20 3.63
C VAL A 93 -4.70 -3.18 2.27
N PHE A 94 -4.67 -2.04 1.61
CA PHE A 94 -5.40 -1.85 0.36
C PHE A 94 -4.53 -2.14 -0.86
N GLY A 95 -3.25 -1.79 -0.81
CA GLY A 95 -2.37 -1.95 -1.96
C GLY A 95 -0.88 -1.90 -1.67
N ILE A 96 -0.10 -2.17 -2.70
CA ILE A 96 1.37 -2.17 -2.69
C ILE A 96 1.90 -1.18 -3.72
N CYS A 97 2.99 -0.49 -3.38
CA CYS A 97 3.68 0.40 -4.30
C CYS A 97 4.49 -0.40 -5.31
N VAL A 98 4.04 -0.39 -6.56
CA VAL A 98 4.66 -1.15 -7.66
C VAL A 98 5.70 -0.34 -8.43
N ALA A 99 5.63 1.00 -8.39
CA ALA A 99 6.60 1.86 -9.03
C ALA A 99 6.72 3.22 -8.35
N VAL A 100 7.92 3.77 -8.36
CA VAL A 100 8.23 5.14 -7.92
C VAL A 100 8.99 5.84 -9.04
N ASP A 101 8.43 6.94 -9.54
CA ASP A 101 8.99 7.77 -10.60
C ASP A 101 9.41 6.99 -11.86
N GLY A 102 8.57 6.02 -12.26
CA GLY A 102 8.83 5.14 -13.40
C GLY A 102 9.77 3.96 -13.10
N THR A 103 10.41 3.93 -11.94
CA THR A 103 11.23 2.79 -11.51
C THR A 103 10.35 1.74 -10.85
N ALA A 104 10.27 0.55 -11.44
CA ALA A 104 9.53 -0.58 -10.89
C ALA A 104 10.16 -1.08 -9.58
N ARG A 105 9.32 -1.47 -8.63
CA ARG A 105 9.73 -2.11 -7.37
C ARG A 105 9.64 -3.61 -7.55
N SER A 106 10.78 -4.27 -7.73
CA SER A 106 10.86 -5.73 -7.93
C SER A 106 10.18 -6.52 -6.80
N GLY A 107 10.27 -6.03 -5.55
CA GLY A 107 9.61 -6.65 -4.40
C GLY A 107 8.08 -6.69 -4.48
N ALA A 108 7.45 -5.87 -5.34
CA ALA A 108 6.00 -5.88 -5.53
C ALA A 108 5.53 -6.87 -6.62
N ALA A 109 6.45 -7.45 -7.39
CA ALA A 109 6.11 -8.39 -8.46
C ALA A 109 5.43 -9.65 -7.89
N GLY A 110 4.31 -10.06 -8.49
CA GLY A 110 3.56 -11.26 -8.07
C GLY A 110 2.73 -11.12 -6.78
N LYS A 111 2.78 -9.95 -6.12
CA LYS A 111 2.01 -9.64 -4.90
C LYS A 111 0.72 -8.89 -5.19
N THR A 112 0.53 -8.38 -6.42
CA THR A 112 -0.69 -7.70 -6.81
C THR A 112 -1.80 -8.70 -7.09
N VAL A 113 -3.00 -8.45 -6.59
CA VAL A 113 -4.20 -9.11 -7.12
C VAL A 113 -4.54 -8.40 -8.43
N ALA A 114 -4.61 -9.17 -9.53
CA ALA A 114 -5.20 -8.65 -10.75
C ALA A 114 -6.61 -8.19 -10.41
N ALA A 115 -7.07 -7.10 -11.00
CA ALA A 115 -8.48 -6.78 -10.95
C ALA A 115 -9.20 -7.98 -11.58
N ASP A 116 -9.82 -8.83 -10.75
CA ASP A 116 -10.82 -9.76 -11.23
C ASP A 116 -11.78 -8.91 -12.05
N SER A 117 -11.84 -9.23 -13.34
CA SER A 117 -12.85 -8.66 -14.22
C SER A 117 -14.15 -9.26 -13.74
N ASP A 118 -14.78 -8.63 -12.74
CA ASP A 118 -16.11 -8.98 -12.29
C ASP A 118 -17.10 -8.51 -13.38
N GLU A 119 -17.07 -9.24 -14.49
CA GLU A 119 -18.16 -9.36 -15.45
C GLU A 119 -19.14 -10.41 -14.88
N SER A 120 -19.92 -10.05 -13.85
CA SER A 120 -21.16 -10.73 -13.46
C SER A 120 -21.82 -9.97 -12.30
N ALA A 121 -22.78 -9.07 -12.52
CA ALA A 121 -24.08 -9.46 -13.04
C ALA A 121 -24.81 -8.24 -13.64
N ARG A 122 -25.04 -8.30 -14.95
CA ARG A 122 -26.31 -7.83 -15.51
C ARG A 122 -27.34 -8.92 -15.23
N ALA A 123 -28.32 -8.63 -14.40
CA ALA A 123 -29.63 -9.27 -14.39
C ALA A 123 -30.66 -8.20 -14.01
#